data_AF-A0A7R8ZE92-F1
#
_entry.id   AF-A0A7R8ZE92-F1
#
_cell.length_a   1.000
_cell.length_b   1.000
_cell.length_c   1.000
_cell.angle_alpha   90.00
_cell.angle_beta   90.00
_cell.angle_gamma   90.00
#
_symmetry.space_group_name_H-M   'P 1'
#
loop_
_entity.id
_entity.type
_entity.pdbx_description
1 polymer ?
#
loop_
_entity_poly.entity_id
_entity_poly.type
_entity_poly.pdbx_seq_one_letter_code
_entity_poly.pdbx_strand_id
1 'polypeptide(L)'
;MSFFIRGKTNKPNIKINGERKRKSAGVKKGTVPPERKPRLDEELDSEDEDVIPGPDVEPEEDSRETTQEKRLRLAKLYLSEIEQQESERLDSGAVDRATVAQRLKENVLEQSGRLRRTVADNYSGADTPNIAILRCKQHKLAITCMALSPDDKFLYSGSKDCNIVQCE
;
A
#
# COMPACT_ATOMS: atom_id res chain seq x y z
N MET A 1 26.99 5.01 -28.04
CA MET A 1 25.83 4.26 -28.56
C MET A 1 24.64 5.19 -28.60
N SER A 2 24.24 5.63 -29.79
CA SER A 2 23.21 6.66 -30.04
C SER A 2 22.11 6.04 -30.91
N PHE A 3 20.91 5.88 -30.34
CA PHE A 3 19.77 5.20 -30.96
C PHE A 3 18.66 6.18 -31.38
N PHE A 4 18.93 7.01 -32.39
CA PHE A 4 17.87 7.76 -33.08
C PHE A 4 18.00 7.59 -34.58
N ILE A 5 17.24 6.65 -35.14
CA ILE A 5 17.05 6.53 -36.59
C ILE A 5 15.76 7.28 -36.96
N ARG A 6 15.94 8.29 -37.80
CA ARG A 6 14.96 9.24 -38.31
C ARG A 6 14.29 8.64 -39.55
N GLY A 7 13.04 8.18 -39.45
CA GLY A 7 12.23 7.71 -40.59
C GLY A 7 11.40 8.84 -41.21
N LYS A 8 11.51 9.05 -42.52
CA LYS A 8 10.78 10.07 -43.30
C LYS A 8 9.37 9.60 -43.71
N THR A 9 8.39 10.43 -43.36
CA THR A 9 7.16 10.83 -44.09
C THR A 9 6.42 9.85 -45.02
N ASN A 10 5.14 9.59 -44.70
CA ASN A 10 4.04 9.57 -45.66
C ASN A 10 2.74 10.06 -44.98
N LYS A 11 2.19 11.19 -45.46
CA LYS A 11 0.91 11.76 -45.03
C LYS A 11 -0.19 11.34 -46.00
N PRO A 12 -1.37 10.85 -45.56
CA PRO A 12 -2.56 10.88 -46.38
C PRO A 12 -3.34 12.20 -46.15
N ASN A 13 -3.71 12.84 -47.25
CA ASN A 13 -4.59 14.01 -47.33
C ASN A 13 -6.00 13.65 -46.85
N ILE A 14 -6.50 14.33 -45.80
CA ILE A 14 -7.94 14.41 -45.54
C ILE A 14 -8.32 15.88 -45.48
N LYS A 15 -9.07 16.30 -46.50
CA LYS A 15 -9.60 17.65 -46.68
C LYS A 15 -10.72 17.89 -45.67
N ILE A 16 -10.63 18.98 -44.92
CA ILE A 16 -11.70 19.51 -44.07
C ILE A 16 -12.45 20.55 -44.88
N ASN A 17 -13.77 20.37 -45.07
CA ASN A 17 -14.73 21.47 -45.21
C ASN A 17 -16.18 20.97 -45.12
N GLY A 18 -17.00 21.68 -44.35
CA GLY A 18 -18.40 21.92 -44.71
C GLY A 18 -19.51 21.23 -43.91
N GLU A 19 -20.00 21.94 -42.89
CA GLU A 19 -21.43 22.15 -42.57
C GLU A 19 -22.37 21.02 -42.06
N ARG A 20 -22.73 21.18 -40.78
CA ARG A 20 -24.06 21.06 -40.12
C ARG A 20 -25.15 20.21 -40.81
N LYS A 21 -25.69 19.24 -40.06
CA LYS A 21 -27.13 19.17 -39.74
C LYS A 21 -27.43 18.22 -38.57
N ARG A 22 -28.07 18.78 -37.54
CA ARG A 22 -28.77 18.06 -36.46
C ARG A 22 -29.96 17.30 -37.05
N LYS A 23 -30.26 16.09 -36.56
CA LYS A 23 -31.62 15.59 -36.34
C LYS A 23 -31.62 14.37 -35.41
N SER A 24 -32.69 14.32 -34.64
CA SER A 24 -32.94 13.59 -33.40
C SER A 24 -33.66 12.26 -33.58
N ALA A 25 -33.60 11.47 -32.50
CA ALA A 25 -34.54 10.44 -32.05
C ALA A 25 -34.48 9.06 -32.72
N GLY A 26 -34.26 8.04 -31.89
CA GLY A 26 -34.37 6.63 -32.24
C GLY A 26 -33.92 5.72 -31.09
N VAL A 27 -34.74 5.61 -30.04
CA VAL A 27 -34.59 4.66 -28.94
C VAL A 27 -34.49 3.23 -29.49
N LYS A 28 -33.42 2.50 -29.15
CA LYS A 28 -33.40 1.03 -29.21
C LYS A 28 -32.91 0.48 -27.87
N LYS A 29 -33.84 -0.17 -27.16
CA LYS A 29 -33.58 -1.01 -25.99
C LYS A 29 -32.64 -2.15 -26.42
N GLY A 30 -31.43 -2.16 -25.89
CA GLY A 30 -30.47 -3.24 -26.02
C GLY A 30 -30.19 -3.84 -24.64
N THR A 31 -30.58 -5.10 -24.49
CA THR A 31 -30.26 -6.10 -23.47
C THR A 31 -28.99 -5.86 -22.63
N VAL A 32 -29.15 -5.93 -21.31
CA VAL A 32 -28.08 -5.94 -20.30
C VAL A 32 -27.21 -7.19 -20.47
N PRO A 33 -25.86 -7.11 -20.46
CA PRO A 33 -25.00 -8.29 -20.43
C PRO A 33 -25.04 -8.95 -19.04
N PRO A 34 -24.97 -10.29 -18.94
CA PRO A 34 -25.00 -10.95 -17.64
C PRO A 34 -23.72 -10.65 -16.83
N GLU A 35 -23.91 -10.21 -15.58
CA GLU A 35 -22.84 -10.05 -14.59
C GLU A 35 -22.10 -11.39 -14.38
N ARG A 36 -20.79 -11.36 -14.55
CA ARG A 36 -19.92 -12.46 -14.13
C ARG A 36 -19.77 -12.37 -12.61
N LYS A 37 -20.30 -13.36 -11.89
CA LYS A 37 -19.96 -13.57 -10.47
C LYS A 37 -18.45 -13.73 -10.35
N PRO A 38 -17.76 -13.03 -9.43
CA PRO A 38 -16.39 -13.38 -9.10
C PRO A 38 -16.42 -14.78 -8.48
N ARG A 39 -15.60 -15.69 -9.02
CA ARG A 39 -15.32 -16.97 -8.37
C ARG A 39 -14.48 -16.64 -7.14
N LEU A 40 -15.03 -16.86 -5.95
CA LEU A 40 -14.30 -16.89 -4.70
C LEU A 40 -13.62 -18.27 -4.60
N ASP A 41 -12.60 -18.47 -5.42
CA ASP A 41 -11.64 -19.57 -5.26
C ASP A 41 -10.30 -18.92 -4.89
N GLU A 42 -10.25 -18.27 -3.73
CA GLU A 42 -8.99 -18.05 -3.02
C GLU A 42 -8.81 -19.28 -2.13
N GLU A 43 -8.17 -20.31 -2.68
CA GLU A 43 -7.61 -21.37 -1.85
C GLU A 43 -6.61 -20.70 -0.91
N LEU A 44 -6.95 -20.70 0.39
CA LEU A 44 -6.06 -20.30 1.45
C LEU A 44 -4.95 -21.35 1.53
N ASP A 45 -3.80 -21.03 0.95
CA ASP A 45 -2.57 -21.81 1.12
C ASP A 45 -2.22 -21.77 2.61
N SER A 46 -2.46 -22.90 3.29
CA SER A 46 -2.42 -23.03 4.73
C SER A 46 -1.09 -23.64 5.15
N GLU A 47 0.02 -23.04 4.77
CA GLU A 47 1.35 -23.45 5.21
C GLU A 47 2.21 -22.19 5.48
N ASP A 48 2.96 -22.24 6.58
CA ASP A 48 3.90 -21.23 7.13
C ASP A 48 3.36 -20.23 8.16
N GLU A 49 3.04 -20.70 9.38
CA GLU A 49 3.29 -19.92 10.60
C GLU A 49 4.50 -20.51 11.34
N ASP A 50 5.65 -19.85 11.21
CA ASP A 50 6.81 -20.01 12.09
C ASP A 50 6.41 -19.57 13.52
N VAL A 51 6.12 -20.55 14.37
CA VAL A 51 5.86 -20.34 15.80
C VAL A 51 7.15 -19.93 16.50
N ILE A 52 7.31 -18.64 16.76
CA ILE A 52 8.34 -18.12 17.68
C ILE A 52 7.90 -18.51 19.11
N PRO A 53 8.66 -19.34 19.87
CA PRO A 53 8.30 -19.66 21.24
C PRO A 53 8.62 -18.46 22.13
N GLY A 54 7.59 -17.75 22.60
CA GLY A 54 7.70 -16.80 23.71
C GLY A 54 7.76 -17.53 25.07
N PRO A 55 8.28 -16.89 26.12
CA PRO A 55 8.43 -17.52 27.44
C PRO A 55 7.07 -17.88 28.04
N ASP A 56 7.03 -19.08 28.63
CA ASP A 56 5.90 -19.75 29.28
C ASP A 56 5.18 -18.80 30.27
N VAL A 57 4.00 -18.33 29.88
CA VAL A 57 3.04 -17.70 30.81
C VAL A 57 2.07 -18.79 31.20
N GLU A 58 2.16 -19.22 32.46
CA GLU A 58 1.27 -20.17 33.14
C GLU A 58 -0.19 -20.02 32.66
N PRO A 59 -0.83 -21.09 32.13
CA PRO A 59 -2.18 -20.97 31.61
C PRO A 59 -3.18 -20.89 32.77
N GLU A 60 -3.77 -19.72 32.98
CA GLU A 60 -5.08 -19.63 33.63
C GLU A 60 -6.08 -20.53 32.89
N GLU A 61 -7.03 -21.13 33.62
CA GLU A 61 -7.90 -22.27 33.25
C GLU A 61 -8.86 -22.08 32.06
N ASP A 62 -8.61 -21.16 31.13
CA ASP A 62 -9.43 -20.86 29.93
C ASP A 62 -8.94 -21.54 28.63
N SER A 63 -7.91 -22.38 28.69
CA SER A 63 -7.17 -22.85 27.50
C SER A 63 -7.74 -24.10 26.79
N ARG A 64 -9.06 -24.14 26.56
CA ARG A 64 -9.68 -25.04 25.55
C ARG A 64 -10.35 -24.28 24.40
N GLU A 65 -9.87 -23.08 24.07
CA GLU A 65 -10.37 -22.35 22.91
C GLU A 65 -10.03 -23.09 21.60
N THR A 66 -11.02 -23.23 20.72
CA THR A 66 -10.79 -23.69 19.35
C THR A 66 -10.02 -22.63 18.55
N THR A 67 -9.33 -23.02 17.47
CA THR A 67 -8.62 -22.07 16.59
C THR A 67 -9.55 -20.98 16.04
N GLN A 68 -10.82 -21.31 15.80
CA GLN A 68 -11.83 -20.37 15.33
C GLN A 68 -12.24 -19.37 16.42
N GLU A 69 -12.43 -19.83 17.66
CA GLU A 69 -12.74 -18.96 18.80
C GLU A 69 -11.59 -18.00 19.10
N LYS A 70 -10.34 -18.47 19.05
CA LYS A 70 -9.15 -17.61 19.18
C LYS A 70 -9.11 -16.52 18.12
N ARG A 71 -9.38 -16.86 16.85
CA ARG A 71 -9.47 -15.86 15.76
C ARG A 71 -10.58 -14.84 16.01
N LEU A 72 -11.76 -15.27 16.47
CA LEU A 72 -12.85 -14.37 16.81
C LEU A 72 -12.52 -13.46 17.99
N ARG A 73 -11.84 -13.98 19.02
CA ARG A 73 -11.34 -13.20 20.16
C ARG A 73 -10.37 -12.12 19.70
N LEU A 74 -9.37 -12.48 18.90
CA LEU A 74 -8.39 -11.54 18.34
C LEU A 74 -9.04 -10.50 17.43
N ALA A 75 -9.99 -10.90 16.57
CA ALA A 75 -10.71 -9.98 15.70
C ALA A 75 -11.54 -8.96 16.50
N LYS A 76 -12.19 -9.39 17.58
CA LYS A 76 -12.92 -8.48 18.49
C LYS A 76 -12.00 -7.50 19.19
N LEU A 77 -10.85 -7.98 19.68
CA LEU A 77 -9.82 -7.13 20.30
C LEU A 77 -9.31 -6.08 19.31
N TYR A 78 -9.04 -6.49 18.08
CA TYR A 78 -8.59 -5.58 17.02
C TYR A 78 -9.64 -4.50 16.68
N LEU A 79 -10.92 -4.87 16.59
CA LEU A 79 -11.99 -3.88 16.39
C LEU A 79 -12.08 -2.88 17.55
N SER A 80 -11.97 -3.35 18.80
CA SER A 80 -11.98 -2.45 19.96
C SER A 80 -10.79 -1.51 19.99
N GLU A 81 -9.62 -1.97 19.55
CA GLU A 81 -8.42 -1.14 19.46
C GLU A 81 -8.58 -0.03 18.41
N ILE A 82 -9.14 -0.34 17.23
CA ILE A 82 -9.45 0.67 16.21
C ILE A 82 -10.47 1.68 16.72
N GLU A 83 -11.53 1.22 17.38
CA GLU A 83 -12.56 2.11 17.96
C GLU A 83 -11.95 3.05 19.00
N GLN A 84 -11.06 2.54 19.86
CA GLN A 84 -10.37 3.37 20.84
C GLN A 84 -9.47 4.41 20.18
N GLN A 85 -8.63 4.02 19.22
CA GLN A 85 -7.72 4.92 18.50
C GLN A 85 -8.47 6.05 17.77
N GLU A 86 -9.59 5.73 17.12
CA GLU A 86 -10.42 6.73 16.44
C GLU A 86 -11.18 7.61 17.44
N SER A 87 -11.57 7.08 18.61
CA SER A 87 -12.21 7.86 19.68
C SER A 87 -11.26 8.91 20.27
N GLU A 88 -9.98 8.53 20.44
CA GLU A 88 -8.92 9.43 20.92
C GLU A 88 -8.56 10.48 19.86
N ARG A 89 -8.60 10.12 18.57
CA ARG A 89 -8.26 11.04 17.47
C ARG A 89 -9.32 12.11 17.24
N LEU A 90 -10.60 11.78 17.38
CA LEU A 90 -11.70 12.69 17.06
C LEU A 90 -12.07 13.63 18.22
N ASP A 91 -11.55 13.41 19.43
CA ASP A 91 -11.98 14.08 20.69
C ASP A 91 -13.52 14.07 20.89
N SER A 92 -14.24 13.27 20.12
CA SER A 92 -15.68 13.15 20.10
C SER A 92 -16.02 11.74 20.55
N GLY A 93 -16.71 11.60 21.69
CA GLY A 93 -17.01 10.31 22.31
C GLY A 93 -17.93 9.35 21.51
N ALA A 94 -18.22 9.64 20.24
CA ALA A 94 -19.00 8.79 19.36
C ALA A 94 -18.22 8.51 18.07
N VAL A 95 -17.70 7.29 17.95
CA VAL A 95 -17.12 6.79 16.70
C VAL A 95 -18.20 6.09 15.91
N ASP A 96 -18.45 6.55 14.68
CA ASP A 96 -19.38 5.90 13.78
C ASP A 96 -18.79 4.62 13.19
N ARG A 97 -19.65 3.60 13.00
CA ARG A 97 -19.26 2.35 12.31
C ARG A 97 -18.69 2.58 10.91
N ALA A 98 -19.09 3.65 10.24
CA ALA A 98 -18.58 4.02 8.92
C ALA A 98 -17.10 4.39 8.95
N THR A 99 -16.64 5.05 10.02
CA THR A 99 -15.24 5.45 10.22
C THR A 99 -14.35 4.23 10.43
N VAL A 100 -14.78 3.29 11.29
CA VAL A 100 -14.09 2.02 11.51
C VAL A 100 -14.02 1.20 10.20
N ALA A 101 -15.13 1.13 9.45
CA ALA A 101 -15.15 0.42 8.17
C ALA A 101 -14.19 1.04 7.13
N GLN A 102 -14.07 2.37 7.11
CA GLN A 102 -13.09 3.05 6.26
C GLN A 102 -11.65 2.66 6.65
N ARG A 103 -11.33 2.68 7.95
CA ARG A 103 -9.99 2.31 8.43
C ARG A 103 -9.62 0.87 8.08
N LEU A 104 -10.55 -0.06 8.29
CA LEU A 104 -10.36 -1.46 7.90
C LEU A 104 -10.13 -1.61 6.40
N LYS A 105 -10.88 -0.89 5.57
CA LYS A 105 -10.70 -0.88 4.12
C LYS A 105 -9.32 -0.34 3.72
N GLU A 106 -8.84 0.70 4.39
CA GLU A 106 -7.48 1.22 4.17
C GLU A 106 -6.42 0.18 4.51
N ASN A 107 -6.56 -0.55 5.62
CA ASN A 107 -5.62 -1.60 6.03
C ASN A 107 -5.58 -2.76 5.01
N VAL A 108 -6.74 -3.19 4.49
CA VAL A 108 -6.80 -4.20 3.41
C VAL A 108 -6.13 -3.70 2.12
N LEU A 109 -6.32 -2.42 1.78
CA LEU A 109 -5.66 -1.81 0.64
C LEU A 109 -4.14 -1.69 0.84
N GLU A 110 -3.69 -1.46 2.08
CA GLU A 110 -2.26 -1.40 2.43
C GLU A 110 -1.61 -2.77 2.33
N GLN A 111 -2.24 -3.80 2.90
CA GLN A 111 -1.78 -5.20 2.81
C GLN A 111 -1.76 -5.71 1.36
N SER A 112 -2.76 -5.36 0.55
CA SER A 112 -2.75 -5.71 -0.88
C SER A 112 -1.82 -4.85 -1.75
N GLY A 113 -1.16 -3.83 -1.17
CA GLY A 113 -0.28 -2.91 -1.89
C GLY A 113 -1.01 -1.98 -2.88
N ARG A 114 -2.34 -1.86 -2.77
CA ARG A 114 -3.19 -1.07 -3.68
C ARG A 114 -3.64 0.26 -3.08
N LEU A 115 -3.23 0.56 -1.84
CA LEU A 115 -3.54 1.83 -1.18
C LEU A 115 -2.81 2.99 -1.87
N ARG A 116 -3.57 3.98 -2.32
CA ARG A 116 -3.02 5.20 -2.91
C ARG A 116 -3.24 6.38 -1.97
N ARG A 117 -2.16 6.98 -1.45
CA ARG A 117 -2.21 8.19 -0.61
C ARG A 117 -1.86 9.43 -1.43
N THR A 118 -2.65 10.49 -1.32
CA THR A 118 -2.38 11.79 -1.95
C THR A 118 -1.72 12.73 -0.94
N VAL A 119 -0.39 12.73 -0.92
CA VAL A 119 0.41 13.48 0.07
C VAL A 119 0.99 14.80 -0.47
N ALA A 120 0.89 15.04 -1.77
CA ALA A 120 1.55 16.17 -2.44
C ALA A 120 1.07 17.54 -1.91
N ASP A 121 -0.23 17.70 -1.67
CA ASP A 121 -0.80 18.98 -1.20
C ASP A 121 -0.40 19.31 0.24
N ASN A 122 -0.09 18.29 1.04
CA ASN A 122 0.32 18.42 2.44
C ASN A 122 1.84 18.45 2.62
N TYR A 123 2.62 18.38 1.53
CA TYR A 123 4.07 18.35 1.60
C TYR A 123 4.62 19.76 1.81
N SER A 124 5.13 20.05 3.01
CA SER A 124 5.71 21.34 3.39
C SER A 124 7.17 21.52 2.98
N GLY A 125 7.78 20.52 2.32
CA GLY A 125 9.20 20.54 1.94
C GLY A 125 10.09 19.71 2.87
N ALA A 126 11.38 19.64 2.53
CA ALA A 126 12.39 19.06 3.40
C ALA A 126 12.88 20.11 4.41
N ASP A 127 13.08 19.69 5.65
CA ASP A 127 13.63 20.54 6.71
C ASP A 127 15.15 20.75 6.49
N THR A 128 15.48 21.71 5.64
CA THR A 128 16.86 22.01 5.22
C THR A 128 17.88 22.24 6.35
N PRO A 129 17.57 22.90 7.48
CA PRO A 129 18.54 23.04 8.58
C PRO A 129 18.83 21.72 9.31
N ASN A 130 17.91 20.76 9.29
CA ASN A 130 18.03 19.49 10.03
C ASN A 130 18.51 18.32 9.14
N ILE A 131 19.17 18.62 8.02
CA ILE A 131 19.74 17.58 7.15
C ILE A 131 20.95 16.95 7.86
N ALA A 132 20.78 15.70 8.31
CA ALA A 132 21.86 14.87 8.82
C ALA A 132 22.74 14.38 7.65
N ILE A 133 24.02 14.76 7.67
CA ILE A 133 25.00 14.27 6.70
C ILE A 133 25.73 13.07 7.31
N LEU A 134 25.27 11.87 6.98
CA LEU A 134 25.92 10.63 7.39
C LEU A 134 27.15 10.38 6.51
N ARG A 135 28.35 10.40 7.13
CA ARG A 135 29.61 10.11 6.44
C ARG A 135 30.09 8.71 6.81
N CYS A 136 29.84 7.74 5.94
CA CYS A 136 30.32 6.38 6.15
C CYS A 136 31.78 6.28 5.68
N LYS A 137 32.75 6.35 6.63
CA LYS A 137 34.21 6.32 6.35
C LYS A 137 34.74 4.96 5.89
N GLN A 138 33.94 3.91 6.05
CA GLN A 138 34.30 2.53 5.80
C GLN A 138 34.28 2.16 4.31
N HIS A 139 33.50 2.89 3.49
CA HIS A 139 33.48 2.69 2.04
C HIS A 139 34.71 3.34 1.41
N LYS A 140 35.47 2.55 0.66
CA LYS A 140 36.69 2.98 -0.07
C LYS A 140 36.39 3.32 -1.53
N LEU A 141 35.34 2.73 -2.09
CA LEU A 141 34.80 2.96 -3.43
C LEU A 141 33.37 3.52 -3.34
N ALA A 142 32.77 3.75 -4.50
CA ALA A 142 31.45 4.37 -4.62
C ALA A 142 30.33 3.48 -4.05
N ILE A 143 29.40 4.13 -3.33
CA ILE A 143 28.15 3.53 -2.83
C ILE A 143 27.22 3.25 -4.02
N THR A 144 26.64 2.05 -4.06
CA THR A 144 25.79 1.57 -5.16
C THR A 144 24.34 1.33 -4.75
N CYS A 145 24.08 1.03 -3.48
CA CYS A 145 22.73 0.76 -2.98
C CYS A 145 22.58 1.19 -1.51
N MET A 146 21.34 1.48 -1.12
CA MET A 146 20.98 1.92 0.22
C MET A 146 19.62 1.35 0.62
N ALA A 147 19.43 1.04 1.91
CA ALA A 147 18.15 0.61 2.47
C ALA A 147 17.97 1.22 3.87
N LEU A 148 16.78 1.74 4.15
CA LEU A 148 16.40 2.30 5.44
C LEU A 148 15.62 1.25 6.25
N SER A 149 15.88 1.21 7.56
CA SER A 149 15.05 0.46 8.50
C SER A 149 13.64 1.08 8.57
N PRO A 150 12.57 0.27 8.75
CA PRO A 150 11.22 0.79 9.00
C PRO A 150 11.13 1.72 10.22
N ASP A 151 12.06 1.58 11.17
CA ASP A 151 12.14 2.41 12.37
C ASP A 151 12.89 3.73 12.15
N ASP A 152 13.40 4.00 10.93
CA ASP A 152 14.25 5.15 10.56
C ASP A 152 15.56 5.30 11.36
N LYS A 153 15.90 4.33 12.21
CA LYS A 153 17.10 4.35 13.07
C LYS A 153 18.39 3.89 12.40
N PHE A 154 18.27 3.04 11.38
CA PHE A 154 19.44 2.44 10.74
C PHE A 154 19.37 2.59 9.23
N LEU A 155 20.51 2.92 8.64
CA LEU A 155 20.71 2.99 7.20
C LEU A 155 21.78 1.99 6.80
N TYR A 156 21.44 1.05 5.92
CA TYR A 156 22.38 0.11 5.34
C TYR A 156 22.85 0.63 3.99
N SER A 157 24.16 0.64 3.77
CA SER A 157 24.77 1.10 2.52
C SER A 157 25.72 0.05 1.95
N GLY A 158 25.59 -0.23 0.66
CA GLY A 158 26.46 -1.14 -0.08
C GLY A 158 27.38 -0.39 -1.05
N SER A 159 28.65 -0.81 -1.12
CA SER A 159 29.68 -0.21 -1.98
C SER A 159 30.25 -1.22 -2.97
N LYS A 160 30.88 -0.71 -4.04
CA LYS A 160 31.70 -1.48 -4.99
C LYS A 160 32.88 -2.21 -4.33
N ASP A 161 33.22 -1.89 -3.07
CA ASP A 161 34.19 -2.65 -2.27
C ASP A 161 33.70 -4.02 -1.82
N CYS A 162 32.48 -4.42 -2.21
CA CYS A 162 31.79 -5.61 -1.71
C CYS A 162 31.54 -5.58 -0.19
N ASN A 163 31.52 -4.38 0.40
CA ASN A 163 31.22 -4.16 1.81
C ASN A 163 29.83 -3.58 2.00
N ILE A 164 29.18 -4.00 3.07
CA ILE A 164 27.92 -3.43 3.58
C ILE A 164 28.22 -2.79 4.93
N VAL A 165 27.79 -1.55 5.10
CA VAL A 165 27.99 -0.78 6.33
C VAL A 165 26.64 -0.34 6.86
N GLN A 166 26.40 -0.63 8.14
CA GLN A 166 25.32 -0.07 8.92
C GLN A 166 25.75 1.31 9.42
N CYS A 167 25.02 2.34 9.04
CA CYS A 167 25.20 3.71 9.52
C CYS A 167 24.01 4.01 10.47
N GLU A 168 24.33 4.54 11.65
CA GLU A 168 23.41 4.97 12.70
C GLU A 168 23.31 6.51 12.69
#